data_AF-A0A8T7D4K7-F1
#
_entry.id   AF-A0A8T7D4K7-F1
#
_cell.length_a   1.000
_cell.length_b   1.000
_cell.length_c   1.000
_cell.angle_alpha   90.00
_cell.angle_beta   90.00
_cell.angle_gamma   90.00
#
_symmetry.space_group_name_H-M   'P 1'
#
loop_
_entity.id
_entity.type
_entity.pdbx_description
1 polymer ?
#
loop_
_entity_poly.entity_id
_entity_poly.type
_entity_poly.pdbx_seq_one_letter_code
_entity_poly.pdbx_strand_id
1 'polypeptide(L)'
;TTEPYPSDAAVLHKLAAEQWVKPVRFRETIERIYHDGVRIFVEVGAGNSLTAFVDNTLKGKPHLAVPTSVQGRSALEQFQHLLGTLFIHGIPVRFDAMYEHRPIVTAEPEPAKDTRHEVTLTTLLPKISIDAEAVADIREALFATLSAIEIPVAKGTMAGRQERDAAMPSVEPRSQTTRHATSDTAGDARLREEILFGHYRLMREFLESQSHVAELFGLLSPESKQE
;
A
#
# COMPACT_ATOMS: atom_id res chain seq x y z
N THR A 1 3.74 18.20 -24.31
CA THR A 1 3.51 17.91 -25.75
C THR A 1 4.41 16.76 -26.15
N THR A 2 4.09 16.00 -27.19
CA THR A 2 4.93 14.91 -27.71
C THR A 2 5.71 15.32 -28.96
N GLU A 3 5.73 16.62 -29.25
CA GLU A 3 6.48 17.16 -30.38
C GLU A 3 8.00 17.02 -30.15
N PRO A 4 8.77 16.76 -31.22
CA PRO A 4 10.22 16.75 -31.15
C PRO A 4 10.77 18.05 -30.57
N TYR A 5 11.85 17.95 -29.79
CA TYR A 5 12.57 19.13 -29.33
C TYR A 5 13.15 19.92 -30.52
N PRO A 6 13.17 21.26 -30.44
CA PRO A 6 13.80 22.09 -31.46
C PRO A 6 15.31 21.82 -31.53
N SER A 7 15.85 21.83 -32.75
CA SER A 7 17.29 21.64 -33.00
C SER A 7 18.13 22.92 -32.86
N ASP A 8 17.47 24.09 -32.86
CA ASP A 8 18.13 25.39 -32.69
C ASP A 8 18.45 25.65 -31.21
N ALA A 9 19.72 25.97 -30.93
CA ALA A 9 20.21 26.16 -29.56
C ALA A 9 19.57 27.36 -28.85
N ALA A 10 19.29 28.46 -29.56
CA ALA A 10 18.68 29.64 -28.97
C ALA A 10 17.22 29.36 -28.55
N VAL A 11 16.47 28.64 -29.41
CA VAL A 11 15.11 28.19 -29.09
C VAL A 11 15.13 27.18 -27.92
N LEU A 12 16.09 26.26 -27.89
CA LEU A 12 16.22 25.28 -26.81
C LEU A 12 16.52 25.93 -25.45
N HIS A 13 17.42 26.92 -25.40
CA HIS A 13 17.69 27.68 -24.17
C HIS A 13 16.46 28.42 -23.67
N LYS A 14 15.73 29.08 -24.58
CA LYS A 14 14.48 29.76 -24.23
C LYS A 14 13.44 28.77 -23.68
N LEU A 15 13.28 27.63 -24.33
CA LEU A 15 12.35 26.58 -23.89
C LEU A 15 12.74 26.03 -22.52
N ALA A 16 14.02 25.76 -22.27
CA ALA A 16 14.52 25.29 -20.98
C ALA A 16 14.26 26.31 -19.86
N ALA A 17 14.46 27.61 -20.12
CA ALA A 17 14.13 28.66 -19.16
C ALA A 17 12.62 28.71 -18.88
N GLU A 18 11.78 28.58 -19.91
CA GLU A 18 10.33 28.59 -19.77
C GLU A 18 9.78 27.40 -18.97
N GLN A 19 10.49 26.26 -18.92
CA GLN A 19 10.08 25.10 -18.14
C GLN A 19 10.02 25.36 -16.64
N TRP A 20 10.79 26.33 -16.13
CA TRP A 20 10.80 26.70 -14.71
C TRP A 20 9.54 27.45 -14.26
N VAL A 21 8.87 28.13 -15.19
CA VAL A 21 7.71 28.98 -14.88
C VAL A 21 6.39 28.40 -15.37
N LYS A 22 6.43 27.45 -16.32
CA LYS A 22 5.23 26.83 -16.88
C LYS A 22 4.79 25.63 -16.06
N PRO A 23 3.47 25.40 -15.91
CA PRO A 23 2.96 24.23 -15.21
C PRO A 23 3.31 22.93 -15.95
N VAL A 24 3.62 21.88 -15.19
CA VAL A 24 3.93 20.55 -15.73
C VAL A 24 2.63 19.85 -16.15
N ARG A 25 2.40 19.76 -17.45
CA ARG A 25 1.24 19.08 -18.07
C ARG A 25 1.48 17.58 -18.24
N PHE A 26 1.70 16.88 -17.12
CA PHE A 26 2.09 15.47 -17.12
C PHE A 26 0.99 14.57 -17.69
N ARG A 27 -0.25 14.71 -17.18
CA ARG A 27 -1.39 13.87 -17.58
C ARG A 27 -1.64 13.94 -19.07
N GLU A 28 -1.73 15.15 -19.62
CA GLU A 28 -2.00 15.33 -21.06
C GLU A 28 -0.86 14.80 -21.92
N THR A 29 0.37 14.83 -21.40
CA THR A 29 1.53 14.26 -22.09
C THR A 29 1.45 12.73 -22.12
N ILE A 30 1.14 12.08 -20.99
CA ILE A 30 0.97 10.62 -20.93
C ILE A 30 -0.20 10.14 -21.81
N GLU A 31 -1.33 10.84 -21.79
CA GLU A 31 -2.48 10.52 -22.64
C GLU A 31 -2.15 10.62 -24.13
N ARG A 32 -1.38 11.65 -24.53
CA ARG A 32 -0.94 11.82 -25.92
C ARG A 32 0.07 10.74 -26.33
N ILE A 33 1.06 10.44 -25.49
CA ILE A 33 2.03 9.35 -25.74
C ILE A 33 1.30 8.00 -25.87
N TYR A 34 0.29 7.77 -25.05
CA TYR A 34 -0.55 6.57 -25.14
C TYR A 34 -1.35 6.54 -26.45
N HIS A 35 -1.94 7.66 -26.85
CA HIS A 35 -2.64 7.79 -28.13
C HIS A 35 -1.70 7.51 -29.31
N ASP A 36 -0.44 7.94 -29.21
CA ASP A 36 0.61 7.70 -30.20
C ASP A 36 1.08 6.22 -30.27
N GLY A 37 0.48 5.33 -29.46
CA GLY A 37 0.69 3.88 -29.53
C GLY A 37 1.67 3.31 -28.50
N VAL A 38 2.29 4.15 -27.68
CA VAL A 38 3.20 3.68 -26.63
C VAL A 38 2.42 2.98 -25.52
N ARG A 39 2.92 1.82 -25.07
CA ARG A 39 2.29 1.01 -24.02
C ARG A 39 3.21 0.71 -22.85
N ILE A 40 4.50 0.96 -22.99
CA ILE A 40 5.53 0.61 -22.00
C ILE A 40 6.20 1.90 -21.55
N PHE A 41 6.13 2.17 -20.25
CA PHE A 41 6.67 3.35 -19.59
C PHE A 41 7.71 2.91 -18.58
N VAL A 42 8.93 3.47 -18.68
CA VAL A 42 10.02 3.19 -17.74
C VAL A 42 10.33 4.49 -16.99
N GLU A 43 10.18 4.46 -15.67
CA GLU A 43 10.58 5.57 -14.80
C GLU A 43 12.05 5.41 -14.43
N VAL A 44 12.87 6.38 -14.84
CA VAL A 44 14.29 6.45 -14.48
C VAL A 44 14.45 7.47 -13.37
N GLY A 45 14.78 7.00 -12.17
CA GLY A 45 14.92 7.87 -11.00
C GLY A 45 14.87 7.12 -9.68
N ALA A 46 14.82 7.89 -8.59
CA ALA A 46 14.66 7.38 -7.24
C ALA A 46 13.18 7.22 -6.90
N GLY A 47 12.75 5.98 -6.66
CA GLY A 47 11.37 5.64 -6.32
C GLY A 47 10.47 5.39 -7.53
N ASN A 48 9.16 5.44 -7.29
CA ASN A 48 8.11 4.98 -8.20
C ASN A 48 6.94 5.96 -8.33
N SER A 49 7.19 7.25 -8.07
CA SER A 49 6.13 8.27 -8.05
C SER A 49 5.53 8.50 -9.44
N LEU A 50 6.37 8.56 -10.48
CA LEU A 50 5.87 8.76 -11.85
C LEU A 50 5.14 7.53 -12.36
N THR A 51 5.59 6.33 -11.98
CA THR A 51 4.91 5.06 -12.25
C THR A 51 3.49 5.12 -11.72
N ALA A 52 3.31 5.49 -10.45
CA ALA A 52 1.98 5.63 -9.85
C ALA A 52 1.11 6.70 -10.56
N PHE A 53 1.72 7.79 -11.06
CA PHE A 53 0.99 8.81 -11.81
C PHE A 53 0.58 8.32 -13.21
N VAL A 54 1.41 7.51 -13.87
CA VAL A 54 1.06 6.86 -15.14
C VAL A 54 -0.10 5.89 -14.91
N ASP A 55 -0.01 5.02 -13.90
CA ASP A 55 -1.05 4.06 -13.55
C ASP A 55 -2.40 4.73 -13.27
N ASN A 56 -2.37 5.85 -12.54
CA ASN A 56 -3.56 6.64 -12.26
C ASN A 56 -4.12 7.32 -13.52
N THR A 57 -3.25 7.84 -14.39
CA THR A 57 -3.64 8.52 -15.64
C THR A 57 -4.26 7.55 -16.64
N LEU A 58 -3.71 6.34 -16.75
CA LEU A 58 -4.11 5.32 -17.71
C LEU A 58 -4.98 4.23 -17.07
N LYS A 59 -5.64 4.53 -15.95
CA LYS A 59 -6.50 3.59 -15.23
C LYS A 59 -7.53 2.96 -16.17
N GLY A 60 -7.57 1.62 -16.20
CA GLY A 60 -8.48 0.85 -17.05
C GLY A 60 -8.03 0.70 -18.51
N LYS A 61 -6.88 1.26 -18.91
CA LYS A 61 -6.29 1.07 -20.24
C LYS A 61 -5.12 0.10 -20.14
N PRO A 62 -4.93 -0.83 -21.10
CA PRO A 62 -3.76 -1.72 -21.09
C PRO A 62 -2.46 -0.92 -21.24
N HIS A 63 -1.57 -1.01 -20.26
CA HIS A 63 -0.23 -0.42 -20.27
C HIS A 63 0.67 -1.15 -19.26
N LEU A 64 1.97 -0.91 -19.36
CA LEU A 64 2.98 -1.33 -18.40
C LEU A 64 3.75 -0.10 -17.95
N ALA A 65 3.82 0.15 -16.65
CA ALA A 65 4.71 1.15 -16.05
C ALA A 65 5.64 0.46 -15.05
N VAL A 66 6.96 0.69 -15.17
CA VAL A 66 7.97 0.05 -14.30
C VAL A 66 9.05 1.05 -13.90
N PRO A 67 9.39 1.15 -12.60
CA PRO A 67 10.46 2.03 -12.14
C PRO A 67 11.82 1.32 -12.10
N THR A 68 12.90 2.10 -12.24
CA THR A 68 14.29 1.62 -12.08
C THR A 68 14.69 1.44 -10.61
N SER A 69 13.96 2.05 -9.67
CA SER A 69 14.26 2.02 -8.23
C SER A 69 12.96 2.02 -7.44
N VAL A 70 12.93 1.38 -6.27
CA VAL A 70 11.80 1.46 -5.33
C VAL A 70 12.34 1.54 -3.90
N GLN A 71 11.61 2.19 -3.01
CA GLN A 71 11.96 2.16 -1.59
C GLN A 71 11.79 0.74 -1.04
N GLY A 72 12.70 0.33 -0.14
CA GLY A 72 12.65 -0.98 0.51
C GLY A 72 13.21 -2.15 -0.30
N ARG A 73 13.74 -1.92 -1.51
CA ARG A 73 14.43 -2.93 -2.33
C ARG A 73 15.83 -2.46 -2.69
N SER A 74 16.76 -3.40 -2.86
CA SER A 74 18.09 -3.07 -3.39
C SER A 74 18.00 -2.58 -4.84
N ALA A 75 18.88 -1.66 -5.23
CA ALA A 75 18.89 -1.10 -6.59
C ALA A 75 19.12 -2.19 -7.65
N LEU A 76 20.02 -3.15 -7.38
CA LEU A 76 20.32 -4.25 -8.30
C LEU A 76 19.13 -5.20 -8.47
N GLU A 77 18.47 -5.57 -7.37
CA GLU A 77 17.28 -6.43 -7.41
C GLU A 77 16.14 -5.75 -8.19
N GLN A 78 15.88 -4.45 -7.94
CA GLN A 78 14.86 -3.72 -8.68
C GLN A 78 15.20 -3.61 -10.17
N PHE A 79 16.47 -3.38 -10.50
CA PHE A 79 16.92 -3.33 -11.88
C PHE A 79 16.75 -4.68 -12.58
N GLN A 80 17.08 -5.80 -11.93
CA GLN A 80 16.82 -7.15 -12.45
C GLN A 80 15.33 -7.42 -12.66
N HIS A 81 14.48 -6.97 -11.73
CA HIS A 81 13.03 -7.02 -11.89
C HIS A 81 12.54 -6.24 -13.12
N LEU A 82 13.07 -5.02 -13.34
CA LEU A 82 12.76 -4.23 -14.54
C LEU A 82 13.14 -5.01 -15.80
N LEU A 83 14.36 -5.53 -15.89
CA LEU A 83 14.83 -6.28 -17.06
C LEU A 83 13.99 -7.54 -17.31
N GLY A 84 13.67 -8.31 -16.27
CA GLY A 84 12.81 -9.48 -16.37
C GLY A 84 11.40 -9.14 -16.85
N THR A 85 10.85 -8.02 -16.36
CA THR A 85 9.54 -7.53 -16.79
C THR A 85 9.56 -7.16 -18.28
N LEU A 86 10.55 -6.38 -18.72
CA LEU A 86 10.69 -6.01 -20.14
C LEU A 86 10.85 -7.26 -21.03
N PHE A 87 11.62 -8.25 -20.58
CA PHE A 87 11.82 -9.51 -21.31
C PHE A 87 10.52 -10.30 -21.49
N ILE A 88 9.70 -10.44 -20.43
CA ILE A 88 8.39 -11.13 -20.51
C ILE A 88 7.43 -10.40 -21.45
N HIS A 89 7.54 -9.07 -21.55
CA HIS A 89 6.79 -8.25 -22.49
C HIS A 89 7.35 -8.26 -23.92
N GLY A 90 8.33 -9.12 -24.22
CA GLY A 90 8.88 -9.33 -25.56
C GLY A 90 9.88 -8.27 -26.01
N ILE A 91 10.34 -7.40 -25.10
CA ILE A 91 11.42 -6.47 -25.43
C ILE A 91 12.75 -7.24 -25.41
N PRO A 92 13.56 -7.17 -26.47
CA PRO A 92 14.88 -7.78 -26.48
C PRO A 92 15.78 -7.08 -25.45
N VAL A 93 16.15 -7.81 -24.40
CA VAL A 93 17.06 -7.34 -23.35
C VAL A 93 18.40 -8.04 -23.51
N ARG A 94 19.48 -7.25 -23.55
CA ARG A 94 20.86 -7.73 -23.57
C ARG A 94 21.39 -7.96 -22.15
N PHE A 95 21.24 -9.19 -21.66
CA PHE A 95 21.75 -9.56 -20.34
C PHE A 95 23.28 -9.67 -20.28
N ASP A 96 23.93 -9.92 -21.42
CA ASP A 96 25.38 -10.01 -21.57
C ASP A 96 26.11 -8.78 -21.00
N ALA A 97 25.58 -7.57 -21.25
CA ALA A 97 26.14 -6.32 -20.78
C ALA A 97 26.22 -6.22 -19.24
N MET A 98 25.34 -6.91 -18.51
CA MET A 98 25.36 -6.90 -17.04
C MET A 98 26.54 -7.71 -16.47
N TYR A 99 27.13 -8.59 -17.27
CA TYR A 99 28.17 -9.53 -16.86
C TYR A 99 29.51 -9.32 -17.59
N GLU A 100 29.64 -8.28 -18.42
CA GLU A 100 30.85 -8.02 -19.22
C GLU A 100 32.14 -7.97 -18.38
N HIS A 101 32.03 -7.52 -17.13
CA HIS A 101 33.14 -7.45 -16.18
C HIS A 101 32.97 -8.39 -14.98
N ARG A 102 32.06 -9.37 -15.07
CA ARG A 102 31.77 -10.34 -14.03
C ARG A 102 31.75 -11.75 -14.63
N PRO A 103 32.85 -12.53 -14.50
CA PRO A 103 32.85 -13.90 -15.01
C PRO A 103 31.73 -14.69 -14.35
N ILE A 104 30.82 -15.21 -15.18
CA ILE A 104 29.74 -16.08 -14.72
C ILE A 104 30.37 -17.45 -14.50
N VAL A 105 30.55 -17.83 -13.25
CA VAL A 105 30.89 -19.21 -12.90
C VAL A 105 29.59 -19.98 -12.85
N THR A 106 29.42 -20.95 -13.74
CA THR A 106 28.33 -21.92 -13.66
C THR A 106 28.54 -22.74 -12.39
N ALA A 107 27.86 -22.36 -11.31
CA ALA A 107 27.81 -23.18 -10.11
C ALA A 107 26.88 -24.37 -10.38
N GLU A 108 27.30 -25.56 -9.98
CA GLU A 108 26.36 -26.65 -9.79
C GLU A 108 25.31 -26.19 -8.77
N PRO A 109 24.01 -26.47 -9.00
CA PRO A 109 22.99 -26.05 -8.07
C PRO A 109 23.26 -26.70 -6.72
N GLU A 110 23.74 -25.91 -5.76
CA GLU A 110 23.77 -26.29 -4.36
C GLU A 110 22.37 -26.78 -3.96
N PRO A 111 22.25 -27.91 -3.24
CA PRO A 111 20.95 -28.39 -2.82
C PRO A 111 20.24 -27.27 -2.08
N ALA A 112 19.04 -26.92 -2.54
CA ALA A 112 18.26 -25.83 -1.99
C ALA A 112 18.18 -26.00 -0.47
N LYS A 113 18.80 -25.10 0.29
CA LYS A 113 18.63 -25.04 1.72
C LYS A 113 17.14 -24.82 1.95
N ASP A 114 16.49 -25.70 2.70
CA ASP A 114 15.08 -25.56 3.01
C ASP A 114 14.93 -24.30 3.90
N THR A 115 14.64 -23.16 3.26
CA THR A 115 14.39 -21.89 3.94
C THR A 115 12.91 -21.74 4.31
N ARG A 116 12.11 -22.82 4.22
CA ARG A 116 10.80 -22.85 4.86
C ARG A 116 11.05 -22.61 6.34
N HIS A 117 10.77 -21.39 6.77
CA HIS A 117 10.54 -21.15 8.17
C HIS A 117 9.28 -21.96 8.46
N GLU A 118 9.43 -23.05 9.21
CA GLU A 118 8.29 -23.75 9.77
C GLU A 118 7.62 -22.75 10.71
N VAL A 119 6.70 -21.98 10.16
CA VAL A 119 5.85 -21.09 10.94
C VAL A 119 4.90 -22.04 11.66
N THR A 120 5.32 -22.50 12.83
CA THR A 120 4.45 -23.19 13.77
C THR A 120 3.46 -22.14 14.26
N LEU A 121 2.40 -21.93 13.50
CA LEU A 121 1.24 -21.19 13.97
C LEU A 121 0.69 -22.03 15.12
N THR A 122 0.98 -21.61 16.36
CA THR A 122 0.36 -22.18 17.55
C THR A 122 -1.15 -21.92 17.46
N THR A 123 -1.86 -22.82 16.77
CA THR A 123 -3.32 -22.87 16.70
C THR A 123 -3.93 -23.40 17.99
N LEU A 124 -3.10 -23.77 18.97
CA LEU A 124 -3.53 -24.04 20.33
C LEU A 124 -3.97 -22.72 20.96
N LEU A 125 -5.27 -22.41 20.79
CA LEU A 125 -6.00 -21.59 21.74
C LEU A 125 -5.62 -22.10 23.15
N PRO A 126 -5.25 -21.22 24.10
CA PRO A 126 -4.98 -21.65 25.46
C PRO A 126 -6.19 -22.44 25.94
N LYS A 127 -5.97 -23.70 26.30
CA LYS A 127 -7.02 -24.58 26.80
C LYS A 127 -7.41 -24.07 28.18
N ILE A 128 -8.38 -23.15 28.21
CA ILE A 128 -9.02 -22.71 29.45
C ILE A 128 -9.87 -23.89 29.91
N SER A 129 -9.39 -24.62 30.91
CA SER A 129 -10.20 -25.60 31.64
C SER A 129 -10.81 -24.92 32.85
N ILE A 130 -12.13 -24.93 32.95
CA ILE A 130 -12.86 -24.53 34.15
C ILE A 130 -12.89 -25.75 35.08
N ASP A 131 -12.71 -25.55 36.37
CA ASP A 131 -12.83 -26.61 37.38
C ASP A 131 -14.27 -27.16 37.45
N ALA A 132 -14.41 -28.42 37.84
CA ALA A 132 -15.69 -29.13 37.78
C ALA A 132 -16.76 -28.53 38.70
N GLU A 133 -16.34 -27.83 39.76
CA GLU A 133 -17.22 -27.15 40.71
C GLU A 133 -17.79 -25.88 40.09
N ALA A 134 -16.94 -25.03 39.49
CA ALA A 134 -17.37 -23.85 38.75
C ALA A 134 -18.22 -24.18 37.51
N VAL A 135 -18.01 -25.33 36.86
CA VAL A 135 -18.90 -25.80 35.79
C VAL A 135 -20.30 -26.13 36.31
N ALA A 136 -20.41 -26.67 37.53
CA ALA A 136 -21.71 -26.97 38.14
C ALA A 136 -22.46 -25.67 38.47
N ASP A 137 -21.76 -24.70 39.06
CA ASP A 137 -22.33 -23.38 39.41
C ASP A 137 -22.78 -22.62 38.16
N ILE A 138 -21.95 -22.59 37.11
CA ILE A 138 -22.31 -21.95 35.84
C ILE A 138 -23.52 -22.66 35.23
N ARG A 139 -23.57 -24.01 35.26
CA ARG A 139 -24.69 -24.76 34.69
C ARG A 139 -25.99 -24.48 35.45
N GLU A 140 -25.94 -24.39 36.77
CA GLU A 140 -27.10 -24.06 37.61
C GLU A 140 -27.59 -22.63 37.33
N ALA A 141 -26.68 -21.66 37.29
CA ALA A 141 -26.99 -20.27 36.95
C ALA A 141 -27.55 -20.12 35.52
N LEU A 142 -26.99 -20.85 34.55
CA LEU A 142 -27.45 -20.82 33.15
C LEU A 142 -28.82 -21.49 33.00
N PHE A 143 -29.07 -22.61 33.68
CA PHE A 143 -30.38 -23.29 33.65
C PHE A 143 -31.46 -22.45 34.32
N ALA A 144 -31.16 -21.79 35.43
CA ALA A 144 -32.09 -20.85 36.06
C ALA A 144 -32.43 -19.68 35.13
N THR A 145 -31.44 -19.17 34.40
CA THR A 145 -31.62 -18.05 33.45
C THR A 145 -32.35 -18.47 32.17
N LEU A 146 -32.05 -19.66 31.63
CA LEU A 146 -32.67 -20.19 30.41
C LEU A 146 -34.08 -20.73 30.64
N SER A 147 -34.37 -21.27 31.82
CA SER A 147 -35.72 -21.73 32.18
C SER A 147 -36.71 -20.57 32.38
N ALA A 148 -36.21 -19.35 32.51
CA ALA A 148 -37.02 -18.13 32.52
C ALA A 148 -37.36 -17.61 31.11
N ILE A 149 -36.82 -18.22 30.05
CA ILE A 149 -37.05 -17.83 28.64
C ILE A 149 -37.94 -18.89 27.99
N GLU A 150 -39.26 -18.63 27.91
CA GLU A 150 -40.16 -19.44 27.08
C GLU A 150 -39.92 -19.14 25.59
N ILE A 151 -39.33 -20.10 24.87
CA ILE A 151 -39.25 -20.07 23.40
C ILE A 151 -40.44 -20.86 22.85
N PRO A 152 -41.35 -20.26 22.04
CA PRO A 152 -42.48 -21.00 21.49
C PRO A 152 -42.02 -21.97 20.40
N VAL A 153 -42.09 -23.27 20.69
CA VAL A 153 -41.81 -24.34 19.70
C VAL A 153 -43.07 -24.62 18.88
N ALA A 154 -43.08 -24.20 17.62
CA ALA A 154 -44.13 -24.55 16.67
C ALA A 154 -44.05 -26.06 16.30
N LYS A 155 -45.11 -26.82 16.57
CA LYS A 155 -45.24 -28.24 16.18
C LYS A 155 -45.41 -28.36 14.66
N GLY A 156 -44.37 -28.84 13.97
CA GLY A 156 -44.43 -29.26 12.56
C GLY A 156 -44.37 -30.79 12.43
N THR A 157 -45.37 -31.38 11.78
CA THR A 157 -45.54 -32.81 11.50
C THR A 157 -44.39 -33.37 10.64
N MET A 158 -43.80 -34.49 11.08
CA MET A 158 -42.72 -35.20 10.38
C MET A 158 -43.29 -36.09 9.27
N ALA A 159 -43.03 -35.74 8.00
CA ALA A 159 -43.18 -36.64 6.86
C ALA A 159 -41.78 -36.93 6.27
N GLY A 160 -41.55 -38.21 6.00
CA GLY A 160 -40.25 -38.86 5.79
C GLY A 160 -39.21 -38.10 4.96
N ARG A 161 -37.96 -38.10 5.46
CA ARG A 161 -36.78 -37.74 4.69
C ARG A 161 -35.81 -38.91 4.62
N GLN A 162 -35.81 -39.53 3.46
CA GLN A 162 -34.84 -40.53 3.00
C GLN A 162 -33.51 -39.82 2.70
N GLU A 163 -32.41 -40.44 3.12
CA GLU A 163 -31.03 -40.00 2.88
C GLU A 163 -30.77 -39.76 1.40
N ARG A 164 -30.34 -38.54 1.07
CA ARG A 164 -29.62 -38.22 -0.15
C ARG A 164 -28.51 -37.26 0.22
N ASP A 165 -27.28 -37.72 0.02
CA ASP A 165 -26.06 -36.94 0.04
C ASP A 165 -26.26 -35.63 -0.74
N ALA A 166 -26.11 -34.51 -0.05
CA ALA A 166 -26.20 -33.19 -0.63
C ALA A 166 -24.99 -32.38 -0.18
N ALA A 167 -23.92 -32.51 -0.98
CA ALA A 167 -23.01 -31.40 -1.20
C ALA A 167 -23.81 -30.23 -1.76
N MET A 168 -23.77 -29.08 -1.09
CA MET A 168 -24.18 -27.75 -1.56
C MET A 168 -23.62 -26.69 -0.58
N PRO A 169 -23.67 -25.38 -0.88
CA PRO A 169 -22.78 -24.65 -1.76
C PRO A 169 -22.08 -23.47 -1.02
N SER A 170 -21.00 -22.94 -1.59
CA SER A 170 -20.33 -21.74 -1.05
C SER A 170 -21.20 -20.49 -1.23
N VAL A 171 -21.44 -19.77 -0.12
CA VAL A 171 -22.02 -18.43 -0.09
C VAL A 171 -21.09 -17.55 0.76
N GLU A 172 -20.44 -16.57 0.15
CA GLU A 172 -19.74 -15.48 0.86
C GLU A 172 -20.74 -14.43 1.37
N PRO A 173 -20.43 -13.77 2.50
CA PRO A 173 -20.30 -12.31 2.40
C PRO A 173 -19.21 -11.66 3.29
N ARG A 174 -18.52 -10.69 2.67
CA ARG A 174 -18.05 -9.38 3.16
C ARG A 174 -17.26 -9.26 4.49
N SER A 175 -15.99 -8.90 4.29
CA SER A 175 -15.26 -7.75 4.85
C SER A 175 -15.47 -7.43 6.33
N GLN A 176 -14.56 -7.94 7.18
CA GLN A 176 -14.33 -7.40 8.51
C GLN A 176 -13.03 -6.60 8.57
N THR A 177 -13.21 -5.32 8.83
CA THR A 177 -12.20 -4.35 9.24
C THR A 177 -11.44 -4.86 10.47
N THR A 178 -10.15 -5.10 10.32
CA THR A 178 -9.23 -5.35 11.43
C THR A 178 -9.12 -4.11 12.31
N ARG A 179 -9.79 -4.13 13.47
CA ARG A 179 -9.44 -3.27 14.60
C ARG A 179 -8.29 -3.95 15.35
N HIS A 180 -7.09 -3.38 15.27
CA HIS A 180 -6.02 -3.73 16.21
C HIS A 180 -6.31 -3.08 17.55
N ALA A 181 -6.65 -3.91 18.55
CA ALA A 181 -6.61 -3.55 19.95
C ALA A 181 -5.17 -3.68 20.44
N THR A 182 -4.54 -2.56 20.80
CA THR A 182 -3.25 -2.55 21.47
C THR A 182 -3.48 -2.72 22.98
N SER A 183 -2.85 -3.74 23.56
CA SER A 183 -2.76 -3.93 25.00
C SER A 183 -1.89 -2.84 25.64
N ASP A 184 -2.45 -2.29 26.71
CA ASP A 184 -1.94 -1.49 27.82
C ASP A 184 -0.42 -1.20 27.94
N THR A 185 -0.06 0.09 27.96
CA THR A 185 1.14 0.60 28.64
C THR A 185 0.89 2.07 29.02
N ALA A 186 0.34 2.31 30.22
CA ALA A 186 0.06 3.66 30.73
C ALA A 186 1.29 4.61 30.76
N GLY A 187 2.51 4.07 30.77
CA GLY A 187 3.75 4.85 30.64
C GLY A 187 4.04 5.37 29.23
N ASP A 188 3.61 4.64 28.20
CA ASP A 188 3.86 4.97 26.80
C ASP A 188 2.87 6.04 26.29
N ALA A 189 1.67 6.13 26.89
CA ALA A 189 0.70 7.17 26.60
C ALA A 189 1.21 8.58 26.99
N ARG A 190 1.85 8.74 28.16
CA ARG A 190 2.40 10.03 28.60
C ARG A 190 3.60 10.47 27.77
N LEU A 191 4.49 9.54 27.42
CA LEU A 191 5.62 9.81 26.51
C LEU A 191 5.13 10.20 25.11
N ARG A 192 4.13 9.51 24.56
CA ARG A 192 3.51 9.88 23.28
C ARG A 192 2.83 11.24 23.35
N GLU A 193 2.12 11.54 24.43
CA GLU A 193 1.47 12.83 24.65
C GLU A 193 2.51 13.96 24.74
N GLU A 194 3.60 13.77 25.49
CA GLU A 194 4.69 14.74 25.62
C GLU A 194 5.40 15.00 24.28
N ILE A 195 5.65 13.94 23.49
CA ILE A 195 6.21 14.05 22.13
C ILE A 195 5.25 14.80 21.20
N LEU A 196 3.94 14.51 21.28
CA LEU A 196 2.92 15.17 20.47
C LEU A 196 2.83 16.66 20.81
N PHE A 197 2.83 17.01 22.10
CA PHE A 197 2.84 18.40 22.55
C PHE A 197 4.14 19.13 22.19
N GLY A 198 5.28 18.45 22.27
CA GLY A 198 6.57 18.98 21.79
C GLY A 198 6.53 19.30 20.30
N HIS A 199 5.98 18.39 19.49
CA HIS A 199 5.78 18.61 18.06
C HIS A 199 4.85 19.80 17.76
N TYR A 200 3.70 19.89 18.44
CA TYR A 200 2.77 21.00 18.25
C TYR A 200 3.34 22.35 18.70
N ARG A 201 4.20 22.36 19.73
CA ARG A 201 4.88 23.58 20.17
C ARG A 201 5.90 24.05 19.14
N LEU A 202 6.73 23.14 18.63
CA LEU A 202 7.70 23.43 17.57
C LEU A 202 7.01 23.92 16.29
N MET A 203 5.89 23.31 15.92
CA MET A 203 5.14 23.73 14.74
C MET A 203 4.50 25.12 14.93
N ARG A 204 4.02 25.45 16.13
CA ARG A 204 3.54 26.80 16.44
C ARG A 204 4.64 27.85 16.39
N GLU A 205 5.79 27.57 16.99
CA GLU A 205 6.95 28.47 16.99
C GLU A 205 7.51 28.67 15.58
N PHE A 206 7.54 27.63 14.76
CA PHE A 206 7.89 27.73 13.34
C PHE A 206 6.90 28.61 12.58
N LEU A 207 5.59 28.41 12.76
CA LEU A 207 4.56 29.21 12.09
C LEU A 207 4.59 30.68 12.53
N GLU A 208 4.83 30.96 13.81
CA GLU A 208 5.02 32.32 14.33
C GLU A 208 6.29 32.97 13.77
N SER A 209 7.39 32.21 13.63
CA SER A 209 8.61 32.68 12.98
C SER A 209 8.36 33.02 11.50
N GLN A 210 7.62 32.16 10.77
CA GLN A 210 7.26 32.41 9.38
C GLN A 210 6.30 33.58 9.22
N SER A 211 5.34 33.77 10.12
CA SER A 211 4.44 34.93 10.09
C SER A 211 5.19 36.23 10.37
N HIS A 212 6.12 36.22 11.33
CA HIS A 212 6.93 37.39 11.65
C HIS A 212 7.85 37.78 10.48
N VAL A 213 8.47 36.81 9.80
CA VAL A 213 9.25 37.05 8.59
C VAL A 213 8.36 37.56 7.45
N ALA A 214 7.17 36.99 7.27
CA ALA A 214 6.23 37.44 6.25
C ALA A 214 5.73 38.88 6.48
N GLU A 215 5.51 39.28 7.73
CA GLU A 215 5.18 40.67 8.10
C GLU A 215 6.36 41.63 7.86
N LEU A 216 7.58 41.21 8.22
CA LEU A 216 8.80 42.00 8.05
C LEU A 216 9.16 42.25 6.57
N PHE A 217 8.77 41.33 5.69
CA PHE A 217 8.87 41.46 4.23
C PHE A 217 7.59 42.00 3.55
N GLY A 218 6.58 42.43 4.32
CA GLY A 218 5.36 43.04 3.80
C GLY A 218 4.43 42.11 3.02
N LEU A 219 4.59 40.79 3.16
CA LEU A 219 3.79 39.77 2.45
C LEU A 219 2.43 39.50 3.11
N LEU A 220 2.21 39.99 4.33
CA LEU A 220 0.93 39.97 5.03
C LEU A 220 0.58 41.39 5.48
N SER A 221 -0.03 42.18 4.58
CA SER A 221 -0.67 43.45 4.97
C SER A 221 -2.10 43.18 5.43
N PRO A 222 -2.53 43.66 6.61
CA PRO A 222 -3.89 43.48 7.10
C PRO A 222 -4.82 44.54 6.49
N GLU A 223 -5.07 44.48 5.18
CA GLU A 223 -6.15 45.22 4.55
C GLU A 223 -6.86 44.33 3.53
N SER A 224 -7.96 43.68 3.95
CA SER A 224 -9.11 43.33 3.09
C SER A 224 -10.12 42.38 3.76
N LYS A 225 -10.85 42.85 4.79
CA LYS A 225 -12.24 42.47 5.08
C LYS A 225 -12.90 43.66 5.79
N GLN A 226 -13.45 44.61 5.02
CA GLN A 226 -14.89 44.79 4.73
C GLN A 226 -15.65 45.55 5.84
N GLU A 227 -16.31 46.64 5.40
CA GLU A 227 -17.52 47.30 5.93
C GLU A 227 -17.61 47.72 7.41
#